data_AF-A0AB73U5R9-F1
#
_entry.id   AF-A0AB73U5R9-F1
#
_cell.length_a   1.000
_cell.length_b   1.000
_cell.length_c   1.000
_cell.angle_alpha   90.00
_cell.angle_beta   90.00
_cell.angle_gamma   90.00
#
_symmetry.space_group_name_H-M   'P 1'
#
loop_
_entity.id
_entity.type
_entity.pdbx_description
1 polymer ?
#
loop_
_entity_poly.entity_id
_entity_poly.type
_entity_poly.pdbx_seq_one_letter_code
_entity_poly.pdbx_strand_id
1 'polypeptide(L)'
;MAVPGGGSGDVLYLQYAGVIGSAKDIDDANTAIKTAFDRLKAEGDEVIDGSWIGTAADKLDEGWQQWQQGIHKIVNALDHETGLVVKAATALKHASESL
;
A
#
# COMPACT_ATOMS: atom_id res chain seq x y z
N MET A 1 -8.13 -38.85 -20.76
CA MET A 1 -6.82 -38.21 -20.97
C MET A 1 -6.37 -37.68 -19.62
N ALA A 2 -5.42 -38.35 -18.98
CA ALA A 2 -4.89 -37.94 -17.67
C ALA A 2 -3.93 -36.77 -17.89
N VAL A 3 -4.15 -35.66 -17.17
CA VAL A 3 -3.19 -34.55 -17.15
C VAL A 3 -1.98 -35.03 -16.33
N PRO A 4 -0.75 -35.07 -16.89
CA PRO A 4 0.43 -35.49 -16.15
C PRO A 4 0.65 -34.54 -14.98
N GLY A 5 1.05 -35.10 -13.83
CA GLY A 5 1.09 -34.43 -12.54
C GLY A 5 1.78 -33.08 -12.56
N GLY A 6 1.01 -32.02 -12.30
CA GLY A 6 1.54 -30.81 -11.69
C GLY A 6 1.87 -31.15 -10.25
N GLY A 7 3.15 -31.32 -9.94
CA GLY A 7 3.61 -31.55 -8.57
C GLY A 7 3.24 -30.38 -7.66
N SER A 8 3.23 -30.60 -6.35
CA SER A 8 2.98 -29.54 -5.35
C SER A 8 3.83 -28.29 -5.58
N GLY A 9 5.03 -28.42 -6.18
CA GLY A 9 5.90 -27.30 -6.55
C GLY A 9 5.31 -26.36 -7.60
N ASP A 10 4.60 -26.85 -8.62
CA ASP A 10 4.01 -25.99 -9.66
C ASP A 10 2.85 -25.14 -9.12
N VAL A 11 2.04 -25.71 -8.22
CA VAL A 11 0.95 -25.00 -7.54
C VAL A 11 1.51 -23.91 -6.62
N LEU A 12 2.58 -24.21 -5.87
CA LEU A 12 3.22 -23.24 -4.98
C LEU A 12 3.92 -22.12 -5.77
N TYR A 13 4.52 -22.43 -6.90
CA TYR A 13 5.12 -21.42 -7.79
C TYR A 13 4.06 -20.48 -8.40
N LEU A 14 2.95 -21.01 -8.92
CA LEU A 14 1.85 -20.21 -9.46
C LEU A 14 1.21 -19.32 -8.38
N GLN A 15 1.02 -19.86 -7.17
CA GLN A 15 0.52 -19.07 -6.05
C GLN A 15 1.51 -17.99 -5.62
N TYR A 16 2.81 -18.28 -5.57
CA TYR A 16 3.84 -17.28 -5.29
C TYR A 16 3.79 -16.13 -6.31
N ALA A 17 3.79 -16.45 -7.60
CA ALA A 17 3.75 -15.43 -8.65
C ALA A 17 2.48 -14.56 -8.57
N GLY A 18 1.32 -15.18 -8.31
CA GLY A 18 0.07 -14.46 -8.10
C GLY A 18 0.11 -13.54 -6.89
N VAL A 19 0.60 -14.02 -5.75
CA VAL A 19 0.70 -13.25 -4.50
C VAL A 19 1.67 -12.07 -4.66
N ILE A 20 2.83 -12.28 -5.29
CA ILE A 20 3.79 -11.19 -5.56
C ILE A 20 3.19 -10.17 -6.54
N GLY A 21 2.44 -10.62 -7.54
CA GLY A 21 1.71 -9.73 -8.46
C GLY A 21 0.72 -8.85 -7.71
N SER A 22 -0.15 -9.43 -6.88
CA SER A 22 -1.11 -8.66 -6.09
C SER A 22 -0.43 -7.73 -5.08
N ALA A 23 0.67 -8.16 -4.46
CA ALA A 23 1.45 -7.31 -3.56
C ALA A 23 2.01 -6.08 -4.30
N LYS A 24 2.49 -6.27 -5.55
CA LYS A 24 2.92 -5.17 -6.40
C LYS A 24 1.77 -4.22 -6.75
N ASP A 25 0.59 -4.75 -7.09
CA ASP A 25 -0.57 -3.90 -7.42
C ASP A 25 -0.98 -3.02 -6.23
N ILE A 26 -0.90 -3.57 -5.00
CA ILE A 26 -1.16 -2.82 -3.77
C ILE A 26 -0.08 -1.75 -3.54
N ASP A 27 1.20 -2.07 -3.76
CA ASP A 27 2.31 -1.12 -3.62
C ASP A 27 2.21 0.03 -4.63
N ASP A 28 1.86 -0.27 -5.88
CA ASP A 28 1.64 0.73 -6.93
C ASP A 28 0.46 1.65 -6.56
N ALA A 29 -0.65 1.09 -6.06
CA ALA A 29 -1.78 1.87 -5.57
C ALA A 29 -1.40 2.73 -4.35
N ASN A 30 -0.61 2.20 -3.42
CA ASN A 30 -0.15 2.94 -2.26
C ASN A 30 0.76 4.12 -2.65
N THR A 31 1.63 3.91 -3.63
CA THR A 31 2.48 4.95 -4.22
C THR A 31 1.65 6.04 -4.89
N ALA A 32 0.58 5.67 -5.60
CA ALA A 32 -0.33 6.64 -6.19
C ALA A 32 -1.06 7.48 -5.11
N ILE A 33 -1.48 6.86 -4.00
CA ILE A 33 -2.09 7.57 -2.87
C ILE A 33 -1.10 8.57 -2.26
N LYS A 34 0.14 8.14 -1.98
CA LYS A 34 1.20 9.02 -1.44
C LYS A 34 1.44 10.23 -2.36
N THR A 35 1.58 9.98 -3.66
CA THR A 35 1.81 11.04 -4.66
C THR A 35 0.64 12.03 -4.73
N ALA A 36 -0.60 11.52 -4.75
CA ALA A 36 -1.80 12.36 -4.77
C ALA A 36 -1.93 13.18 -3.47
N PHE A 37 -1.57 12.57 -2.34
CA PHE A 37 -1.56 13.23 -1.04
C PHE A 37 -0.51 14.33 -0.96
N ASP A 38 0.72 14.10 -1.44
CA ASP A 38 1.78 15.13 -1.44
C ASP A 38 1.35 16.37 -2.24
N ARG A 39 0.67 16.15 -3.37
CA ARG A 39 0.11 17.25 -4.16
C ARG A 39 -0.99 17.99 -3.41
N LEU A 40 -1.96 17.27 -2.85
CA LEU A 40 -3.04 17.87 -2.08
C LEU A 40 -2.47 18.58 -0.83
N LYS A 41 -1.38 18.06 -0.26
CA LYS A 41 -0.69 18.68 0.87
C LYS A 41 -0.13 20.04 0.49
N ALA A 42 0.58 20.13 -0.63
CA ALA A 42 1.11 21.40 -1.13
C ALA A 42 0.00 22.42 -1.40
N GLU A 43 -1.09 22.00 -2.05
CA GLU A 43 -2.26 22.87 -2.32
C GLU A 43 -2.98 23.29 -1.01
N GLY A 44 -3.13 22.36 -0.06
CA GLY A 44 -3.78 22.62 1.23
C GLY A 44 -2.97 23.55 2.14
N ASP A 45 -1.66 23.32 2.23
CA ASP A 45 -0.76 24.16 3.02
C ASP A 45 -0.70 25.59 2.43
N GLU A 46 -0.76 25.78 1.10
CA GLU A 46 -0.86 27.12 0.47
C GLU A 46 -2.16 27.86 0.81
N VAL A 47 -3.28 27.14 0.89
CA VAL A 47 -4.59 27.73 1.22
C VAL A 47 -4.70 28.05 2.72
N ILE A 48 -4.28 27.12 3.58
CA ILE A 48 -4.42 27.22 5.03
C ILE A 48 -3.42 28.21 5.63
N ASP A 49 -2.15 28.20 5.19
CA ASP A 49 -1.12 29.11 5.71
C ASP A 49 -1.06 30.46 4.96
N GLY A 50 -1.59 30.53 3.74
CA GLY A 50 -1.46 31.72 2.89
C GLY A 50 -2.73 32.55 2.75
N SER A 51 -3.85 31.92 2.40
CA SER A 51 -5.00 32.63 1.83
C SER A 51 -6.16 32.84 2.81
N TRP A 52 -6.29 32.01 3.84
CA TRP A 52 -7.35 32.11 4.84
C TRP A 52 -6.80 32.67 6.15
N ILE A 53 -7.42 33.72 6.69
CA ILE A 53 -6.99 34.38 7.92
C ILE A 53 -8.16 34.39 8.92
N GLY A 54 -7.89 34.11 10.19
CA GLY A 54 -8.87 34.12 11.29
C GLY A 54 -9.65 32.80 11.42
N THR A 55 -10.77 32.84 12.14
CA THR A 55 -11.58 31.67 12.59
C THR A 55 -11.89 30.60 11.52
N ALA A 56 -11.87 30.93 10.23
CA ALA A 56 -12.07 29.98 9.14
C ALA A 56 -10.85 29.08 8.88
N ALA A 57 -9.63 29.64 8.99
CA ALA A 57 -8.38 28.89 8.91
C ALA A 57 -8.24 27.95 10.12
N ASP A 58 -8.50 28.46 11.33
CA ASP A 58 -8.43 27.69 12.58
C ASP A 58 -9.38 26.48 12.56
N LYS A 59 -10.56 26.61 11.94
CA LYS A 59 -11.54 25.53 11.82
C LYS A 59 -11.17 24.48 10.78
N LEU A 60 -10.38 24.84 9.77
CA LEU A 60 -9.92 23.89 8.76
C LEU A 60 -8.64 23.17 9.19
N ASP A 61 -7.78 23.80 9.98
CA ASP A 61 -6.51 23.19 10.40
C ASP A 61 -6.73 21.86 11.13
N GLU A 62 -7.64 21.80 12.11
CA GLU A 62 -7.92 20.54 12.82
C GLU A 62 -8.40 19.43 11.86
N GLY A 63 -9.35 19.75 10.97
CA GLY A 63 -9.86 18.80 9.98
C GLY A 63 -8.78 18.36 8.98
N TRP A 64 -7.91 19.29 8.60
CA TRP A 64 -6.78 19.05 7.72
C TRP A 64 -5.75 18.12 8.37
N GLN A 65 -5.38 18.37 9.62
CA GLN A 65 -4.49 17.50 10.39
C GLN A 65 -5.09 16.09 10.56
N GLN A 66 -6.38 15.98 10.87
CA GLN A 66 -7.06 14.69 10.97
C GLN A 66 -7.05 13.93 9.64
N TRP A 67 -7.25 14.64 8.53
CA TRP A 67 -7.20 14.06 7.19
C TRP A 67 -5.79 13.55 6.83
N GLN A 68 -4.75 14.36 7.10
CA GLN A 68 -3.35 13.97 6.93
C GLN A 68 -3.00 12.73 7.77
N GLN A 69 -3.42 12.68 9.03
CA GLN A 69 -3.23 11.51 9.89
C GLN A 69 -3.96 10.27 9.37
N GLY A 70 -5.17 10.44 8.83
CA GLY A 70 -5.94 9.36 8.23
C GLY A 70 -5.22 8.73 7.03
N ILE A 71 -4.71 9.57 6.12
CA ILE A 71 -3.94 9.09 4.96
C ILE A 71 -2.67 8.37 5.43
N HIS A 72 -1.91 8.95 6.37
CA HIS A 72 -0.72 8.30 6.92
C HIS A 72 -1.01 6.91 7.52
N LYS A 73 -2.14 6.74 8.21
CA LYS A 73 -2.54 5.43 8.74
C LYS A 73 -2.81 4.42 7.61
N ILE A 74 -3.49 4.84 6.55
CA ILE A 74 -3.81 3.98 5.39
C ILE A 74 -2.51 3.55 4.71
N VAL A 75 -1.64 4.50 4.35
CA VAL A 75 -0.43 4.17 3.58
C VAL A 75 0.54 3.29 4.37
N ASN A 76 0.65 3.52 5.68
CA ASN A 76 1.48 2.70 6.56
C ASN A 76 0.92 1.28 6.72
N ALA A 77 -0.40 1.13 6.82
CA ALA A 77 -1.03 -0.18 6.89
C ALA A 77 -0.82 -0.96 5.58
N LEU A 78 -0.99 -0.31 4.43
CA LEU A 78 -0.74 -0.94 3.12
C LEU A 78 0.72 -1.36 2.96
N ASP A 79 1.68 -0.51 3.34
CA ASP A 79 3.11 -0.88 3.31
C ASP A 79 3.42 -2.07 4.23
N HIS A 80 2.84 -2.06 5.45
CA HIS A 80 3.06 -3.11 6.43
C HIS A 80 2.54 -4.47 5.95
N GLU A 81 1.28 -4.54 5.56
CA GLU A 81 0.63 -5.77 5.11
C GLU A 81 1.27 -6.31 3.84
N THR A 82 1.57 -5.44 2.87
CA THR A 82 2.27 -5.83 1.64
C THR A 82 3.65 -6.42 1.94
N GLY A 83 4.38 -5.79 2.87
CA GLY A 83 5.68 -6.31 3.34
C GLY A 83 5.58 -7.68 4.02
N LEU A 84 4.54 -7.92 4.83
CA LEU A 84 4.30 -9.23 5.45
C LEU A 84 3.95 -10.30 4.41
N VAL A 85 3.09 -9.97 3.45
CA VAL A 85 2.68 -10.87 2.37
C VAL A 85 3.87 -11.29 1.52
N VAL A 86 4.71 -10.35 1.10
CA VAL A 86 5.93 -10.64 0.33
C VAL A 86 6.87 -11.55 1.12
N LYS A 87 7.14 -11.23 2.40
CA LYS A 87 7.99 -12.05 3.26
C LYS A 87 7.47 -13.48 3.41
N ALA A 88 6.17 -13.64 3.65
CA ALA A 88 5.54 -14.95 3.80
C ALA A 88 5.60 -15.75 2.49
N ALA A 89 5.28 -15.11 1.36
CA ALA A 89 5.35 -15.74 0.04
C ALA A 89 6.78 -16.21 -0.29
N THR A 90 7.79 -15.37 -0.04
CA THR A 90 9.20 -15.74 -0.25
C THR A 90 9.63 -16.90 0.65
N ALA A 91 9.24 -16.91 1.92
CA ALA A 91 9.57 -18.00 2.83
C ALA A 91 8.93 -19.33 2.40
N LEU A 92 7.65 -19.31 2.00
CA LEU A 92 6.94 -20.48 1.48
C LEU A 92 7.58 -21.03 0.21
N LYS A 93 7.96 -20.15 -0.73
CA LYS A 93 8.68 -20.55 -1.94
C LYS A 93 10.00 -21.25 -1.61
N HIS A 94 10.83 -20.65 -0.76
CA HIS A 94 12.11 -21.24 -0.36
C HIS A 94 11.93 -22.59 0.33
N ALA A 95 10.96 -22.71 1.24
CA ALA A 95 10.64 -23.99 1.88
C ALA A 95 10.22 -25.06 0.87
N SER A 96 9.43 -24.68 -0.14
CA SER A 96 8.99 -25.59 -1.19
C SER A 96 10.12 -26.06 -2.13
N GLU A 97 11.12 -25.22 -2.36
CA GLU A 97 12.29 -25.56 -3.19
C GLU A 97 13.31 -26.43 -2.44
N SER A 98 13.20 -26.50 -1.11
CA SER A 98 14.09 -27.30 -0.24
C SER A 98 13.58 -28.71 0.08
N LEU A 99 12.38 -29.07 -0.41
CA LEU A 99 11.75 -30.39 -0.28
C LEU A 99 12.01 -31.26 -1.52
#